data_AF-A0AB38S3P2-F1
#
_entry.id   AF-A0AB38S3P2-F1
#
_cell.length_a   1.000
_cell.length_b   1.000
_cell.length_c   1.000
_cell.angle_alpha   90.00
_cell.angle_beta   90.00
_cell.angle_gamma   90.00
#
_symmetry.space_group_name_H-M   'P 1'
#
loop_
_entity.id
_entity.type
_entity.pdbx_description
1 polymer ?
#
loop_
_entity_poly.entity_id
_entity_poly.type
_entity_poly.pdbx_seq_one_letter_code
_entity_poly.pdbx_strand_id
1 'polypeptide(L)' 'MRSSRCSRARPGEADATRGQHVFTACAACHSLEPNRNMTGPSPAELWNRKAGALASFPRYSSALKSSGVLWNDRHPRPVA' A
#
# COMPACT_ATOMS: atom_id res chain seq x y z
N MET A 1 -28.75 -21.73 -28.61
CA MET A 1 -28.36 -20.30 -28.52
C MET A 1 -27.92 -20.00 -27.09
N ARG A 2 -26.83 -19.23 -26.96
CA ARG A 2 -26.22 -18.65 -25.74
C ARG A 2 -25.54 -19.62 -24.77
N SER A 3 -24.27 -19.89 -25.06
CA SER A 3 -23.25 -20.19 -24.05
C SER A 3 -23.23 -19.09 -22.97
N SER A 4 -23.71 -19.42 -21.78
CA SER A 4 -23.51 -18.60 -20.58
C SER A 4 -22.03 -18.67 -20.18
N ARG A 5 -21.25 -17.67 -20.60
CA ARG A 5 -19.91 -17.46 -20.06
C ARG A 5 -20.07 -17.02 -18.61
N CYS A 6 -19.60 -17.84 -17.68
CA CYS A 6 -19.34 -17.41 -16.32
C CYS A 6 -18.24 -16.33 -16.38
N SER A 7 -18.60 -15.07 -16.18
CA SER A 7 -17.63 -13.97 -16.11
C SER A 7 -16.74 -14.16 -14.87
N ARG A 8 -15.51 -14.63 -15.05
CA ARG A 8 -14.47 -14.47 -14.03
C ARG A 8 -14.11 -12.99 -13.96
N ALA A 9 -14.19 -12.39 -12.78
CA ALA A 9 -13.56 -11.10 -12.52
C ALA A 9 -12.06 -11.20 -12.85
N ARG A 10 -11.54 -10.22 -13.59
CA ARG A 10 -10.12 -10.17 -13.95
C ARG A 10 -9.31 -9.82 -12.70
N PRO A 11 -8.21 -10.54 -12.38
CA PRO A 11 -7.22 -10.00 -11.47
C PRO A 11 -6.67 -8.72 -12.12
N GLY A 12 -6.95 -7.57 -11.52
CA GLY A 12 -6.46 -6.27 -12.03
C GLY A 12 -7.34 -5.06 -11.80
N GLU A 13 -8.63 -5.21 -11.47
CA GLU A 13 -9.47 -4.04 -11.17
C GLU A 13 -9.38 -3.72 -9.68
N ALA A 14 -8.78 -2.58 -9.33
CA ALA A 14 -8.72 -2.10 -7.95
C ALA A 14 -10.11 -1.62 -7.51
N ASP A 15 -10.70 -2.31 -6.52
CA ASP A 15 -11.96 -1.92 -5.89
C ASP A 15 -11.66 -1.15 -4.59
N ALA A 16 -11.92 0.16 -4.61
CA ALA A 16 -11.67 1.04 -3.47
C ALA A 16 -12.55 0.69 -2.26
N THR A 17 -13.79 0.29 -2.47
CA THR A 17 -14.71 -0.11 -1.39
C THR A 17 -14.19 -1.36 -0.70
N ARG A 18 -13.79 -2.37 -1.47
CA ARG A 18 -13.13 -3.57 -0.93
C ARG A 18 -11.82 -3.20 -0.21
N GLY A 19 -11.02 -2.30 -0.78
CA GLY A 19 -9.78 -1.81 -0.18
C GLY A 19 -10.01 -1.15 1.18
N GLN A 20 -11.08 -0.35 1.31
CA GLN A 20 -11.47 0.28 2.57
C GLN A 20 -11.78 -0.77 3.65
N HIS A 21 -12.51 -1.84 3.32
CA HIS A 21 -12.79 -2.93 4.24
C HIS A 21 -11.50 -3.66 4.68
N VAL A 22 -10.58 -3.90 3.75
CA VAL A 22 -9.28 -4.53 4.06
C VAL A 22 -8.45 -3.64 4.98
N PHE A 23 -8.48 -2.32 4.76
CA PHE A 23 -7.71 -1.36 5.56
C PHE A 23 -8.13 -1.33 7.04
N THR A 24 -9.31 -1.80 7.41
CA THR A 24 -9.73 -1.91 8.82
C THR A 24 -8.73 -2.70 9.66
N ALA A 25 -8.07 -3.71 9.10
CA ALA A 25 -7.00 -4.45 9.79
C ALA A 25 -5.74 -3.61 10.04
N CYS A 26 -5.49 -2.60 9.21
CA CYS A 26 -4.33 -1.70 9.28
C CYS A 26 -4.60 -0.46 10.13
N ALA A 27 -5.87 -0.07 10.29
CA ALA A 27 -6.31 1.19 10.88
C ALA A 27 -5.90 1.35 12.36
N ALA A 28 -5.69 0.24 13.08
CA ALA A 28 -5.18 0.28 14.45
C ALA A 28 -3.76 0.87 14.55
N CYS A 29 -2.97 0.76 13.47
CA CYS A 29 -1.56 1.17 13.44
C CYS A 29 -1.29 2.32 12.48
N HIS A 30 -2.14 2.53 11.46
CA HIS A 30 -1.91 3.47 10.38
C HIS A 30 -3.11 4.42 10.18
N SER A 31 -2.84 5.72 10.22
CA SER A 31 -3.82 6.76 9.83
C SER A 31 -3.77 6.97 8.33
N LEU A 32 -4.89 7.32 7.70
CA LEU A 32 -4.92 7.79 6.30
C LEU A 32 -4.75 9.31 6.17
N GLU A 33 -4.69 10.05 7.28
CA GLU A 33 -4.39 11.48 7.24
C GLU A 33 -2.89 11.73 6.95
N PRO A 34 -2.54 12.68 6.06
CA PRO A 34 -1.15 13.05 5.81
C PRO A 34 -0.42 13.45 7.09
N ASN A 35 0.80 12.94 7.27
CA ASN A 35 1.68 13.21 8.42
C ASN A 35 1.14 12.84 9.82
N ARG A 36 -0.07 12.28 9.94
CA ARG A 36 -0.59 11.76 11.20
C ARG A 36 -0.08 10.34 11.44
N ASN A 37 1.16 10.24 11.92
CA ASN A 37 1.77 8.94 12.21
C ASN A 37 1.32 8.39 13.57
N MET A 38 1.14 7.07 13.66
CA MET A 38 0.78 6.39 14.91
C MET A 38 1.87 5.38 15.28
N THR A 39 1.51 4.13 15.54
CA THR A 39 2.46 3.00 15.64
C THR A 39 3.23 2.84 14.34
N GLY A 40 2.52 2.95 13.20
CA GLY A 40 3.09 2.99 11.87
C GLY A 40 2.94 4.36 11.19
N PRO A 41 3.67 4.60 10.09
CA PRO A 41 3.55 5.81 9.29
C PRO A 41 2.23 5.88 8.52
N SER A 42 1.75 7.09 8.21
CA SER A 42 0.59 7.25 7.32
C SER A 42 0.90 6.75 5.90
N PRO A 43 0.01 5.96 5.26
CA PRO A 43 0.09 5.62 3.84
C PRO A 43 -0.63 6.66 2.96
N ALA A 44 -0.98 7.84 3.49
CA ALA A 44 -1.35 8.95 2.63
C ALA A 44 -0.21 9.23 1.63
N GLU A 45 -0.57 9.47 0.36
CA GLU A 45 0.39 9.78 -0.71
C GLU A 45 1.50 8.72 -0.84
N LEU A 46 1.13 7.44 -0.66
CA LEU A 46 2.09 6.32 -0.65
C LEU A 46 2.67 6.02 -2.03
N TRP A 47 1.92 6.20 -3.11
CA TRP A 47 2.35 5.78 -4.45
C TRP A 47 3.59 6.52 -4.92
N ASN A 48 4.54 5.77 -5.49
CA ASN A 48 5.89 6.16 -5.89
C ASN A 48 6.79 6.67 -4.75
N ARG A 49 6.35 6.57 -3.48
CA ARG A 49 7.19 6.90 -2.34
C ARG A 49 8.21 5.79 -2.09
N LYS A 50 9.45 6.17 -1.79
CA LYS A 50 10.48 5.22 -1.33
C LYS A 50 10.10 4.67 0.05
N ALA A 51 10.22 3.36 0.23
CA ALA A 51 10.01 2.73 1.53
C ALA A 51 10.99 3.28 2.58
N GLY A 52 10.50 3.49 3.80
CA GLY A 52 11.31 3.99 4.91
C GLY A 52 11.77 5.45 4.80
N ALA A 53 11.20 6.25 3.88
CA ALA A 53 11.67 7.61 3.57
C ALA A 53 10.73 8.75 4.02
N LEU A 54 9.61 8.47 4.69
CA LEU A 54 8.71 9.52 5.16
C LEU A 54 9.37 10.31 6.30
N ALA A 55 9.71 11.58 6.06
CA ALA A 55 10.45 12.41 7.01
C ALA A 55 9.74 12.58 8.37
N SER A 56 8.40 12.61 8.37
CA SER A 56 7.60 12.72 9.60
C SER A 56 7.61 11.45 10.47
N PHE A 57 8.19 10.33 10.00
CA PHE A 57 8.29 9.08 10.74
C PHE A 57 9.76 8.60 10.89
N PRO A 58 10.45 8.94 12.00
CA PRO A 58 11.87 8.62 12.17
C PRO A 58 12.16 7.16 12.52
N ARG A 59 11.15 6.42 13.01
CA ARG A 59 11.27 5.11 13.69
C ARG A 59 11.25 3.90 12.74
N TYR A 60 11.59 4.09 11.46
CA TYR A 60 11.73 2.94 10.54
C TYR A 60 12.90 2.04 10.94
N SER A 61 12.74 0.72 10.71
CA SER A 61 13.84 -0.25 10.83
C SER A 61 14.94 0.05 9.83
N SER A 62 16.18 -0.35 10.16
CA SER A 62 17.32 -0.25 9.25
C SER A 62 17.06 -0.96 7.93
N ALA A 63 16.50 -2.18 7.99
CA ALA A 63 16.16 -2.99 6.83
C ALA A 63 15.18 -2.28 5.87
N LEU A 64 14.14 -1.61 6.38
CA LEU A 64 13.18 -0.94 5.51
C LEU A 64 13.78 0.32 4.87
N LYS A 65 14.62 1.07 5.62
CA LYS A 65 15.37 2.22 5.10
C LYS A 65 16.33 1.82 3.97
N SER A 66 16.95 0.64 4.06
CA SER A 66 17.89 0.12 3.05
C SER A 66 17.24 -0.72 1.94
N SER A 67 15.94 -0.96 1.99
CA SER A 67 15.25 -1.91 1.10
C SER A 67 15.29 -1.56 -0.40
N GLY A 68 15.48 -0.28 -0.74
CA GLY A 68 15.41 0.19 -2.12
C GLY A 68 14.02 0.06 -2.76
N VAL A 69 12.98 -0.26 -1.98
CA VAL A 69 11.61 -0.46 -2.49
C VAL A 69 10.95 0.88 -2.83
N LEU A 70 10.29 0.92 -3.99
CA LEU A 70 9.33 1.96 -4.35
C LEU A 70 7.91 1.39 -4.21
N TRP A 71 7.03 2.10 -3.52
CA TRP A 71 5.64 1.70 -3.38
C TRP A 71 4.86 2.00 -4.65
N ASN A 72 4.69 1.00 -5.52
CA ASN A 72 3.83 1.08 -6.69
C ASN A 72 3.11 -0.26 -6.92
N ASP A 73 2.27 -0.29 -7.95
CA ASP A 73 1.49 -1.47 -8.35
C ASP A 73 2.33 -2.53 -9.11
N ARG A 74 3.54 -2.16 -9.53
CA ARG A 74 4.54 -3.09 -10.03
C ARG A 74 5.17 -3.82 -8.85
N HIS A 75 5.31 -5.14 -9.00
CA HIS A 75 5.98 -6.00 -8.04
C HIS A 75 7.24 -5.32 -7.46
N PRO A 76 7.41 -5.26 -6.12
CA PRO A 76 8.53 -4.57 -5.51
C PRO A 76 9.81 -5.33 -5.85
N ARG A 77 10.51 -4.85 -6.88
CA ARG A 77 11.89 -5.23 -7.13
C ARG A 77 12.76 -4.17 -6.45
N PRO A 78 13.79 -4.58 -5.69
CA PRO A 78 14.81 -3.65 -5.25
C PRO A 78 15.29 -2.85 -6.47
N VAL A 79 15.32 -1.53 -6.38
CA VAL A 79 16.04 -0.73 -7.37
C VAL A 79 17.52 -1.05 -7.15
N ALA A 80 18.13 -1.70 -8.14
CA ALA A 80 19.56 -2.01 -8.16
C ALA A 80 20.40 -0.73 -8.15
#